data_AF-F6GBX6-F1
#
_entry.id   AF-F6GBX6-F1
#
_cell.length_a   1.000
_cell.length_b   1.000
_cell.length_c   1.000
_cell.angle_alpha   90.00
_cell.angle_beta   90.00
_cell.angle_gamma   90.00
#
_symmetry.space_group_name_H-M   'P 1'
#
loop_
_entity.id
_entity.type
_entity.pdbx_description
1 polymer ?
#
loop_
_entity_poly.entity_id
_entity_poly.type
_entity_poly.pdbx_seq_one_letter_code
_entity_poly.pdbx_strand_id
1 'polypeptide(L)'
;MLNLIFCNTCGSPLEVSKNTCKCGAIISIEERTEISNKLSKINTTNLIVNSPENEVSLSLEAMPEYNLDKKYFIGGTAKKHYQKKVNFIKNHLIPPITEWKELIEESDRKLAKDKVELYGRVLGITDFIITDFFGQFNTKNNDVEIFEEFRDFSKYELSNVMNDFNLELEDIQTTNFETIGIDVFNSISDTLHNGSFLSFADKDTITKQDINDVKVELGAAIASEIISGITNMISQNSDAIRNVRIADSNLNEKLSHISRVHNSLHIEEREINKQKKLFDKSFIIIDSCYNKILKPIVNALKKDTDFALYEKERIPHVLKQNRTEIENQAYNIPINISFWNCFLQGSKINYNKYLNKRLSIINSRKEYDNLNKLLKEKRHKSLMAKSEYDEIALDDFKNFEKEHRRVIRKSPVYVNNYKTVVKFNSVLRQVKTNLTT
;
A
#
# COMPACT_ATOMS: atom_id res chain seq x y z
N MET A 1 31.65 -1.69 -0.14
CA MET A 1 30.66 -1.57 -1.24
C MET A 1 31.36 -0.97 -2.44
N LEU A 2 31.20 -1.55 -3.64
CA LEU A 2 31.61 -0.87 -4.87
C LEU A 2 30.70 0.34 -5.04
N ASN A 3 31.27 1.55 -5.12
CA ASN A 3 30.51 2.75 -5.51
C ASN A 3 30.13 2.58 -6.98
N LEU A 4 28.90 2.09 -7.21
CA LEU A 4 28.33 1.87 -8.53
C LEU A 4 27.34 3.00 -8.84
N ILE A 5 27.51 3.61 -10.02
CA ILE A 5 26.52 4.44 -10.70
C ILE A 5 25.88 3.63 -11.82
N PHE A 6 25.04 4.24 -12.65
CA PHE A 6 24.50 3.62 -13.86
C PHE A 6 24.95 4.40 -15.11
N CYS A 7 25.01 3.69 -16.23
CA CYS A 7 25.27 4.31 -17.52
C CYS A 7 24.02 5.04 -18.04
N ASN A 8 24.14 6.33 -18.33
CA ASN A 8 23.07 7.14 -18.93
C ASN A 8 22.75 6.79 -20.40
N THR A 9 23.38 5.75 -20.96
CA THR A 9 23.14 5.24 -22.32
C THR A 9 22.45 3.87 -22.34
N CYS A 10 22.71 2.98 -21.38
CA CYS A 10 22.11 1.64 -21.37
C CYS A 10 21.58 1.20 -20.00
N GLY A 11 21.61 2.08 -18.99
CA GLY A 11 21.18 1.78 -17.63
C GLY A 11 22.10 0.82 -16.86
N SER A 12 23.10 0.20 -17.50
CA SER A 12 23.96 -0.80 -16.86
C SER A 12 24.78 -0.22 -15.71
N PRO A 13 25.04 -0.99 -14.63
CA PRO A 13 25.88 -0.54 -13.53
C PRO A 13 27.31 -0.26 -14.00
N LEU A 14 27.89 0.82 -13.49
CA LEU A 14 29.22 1.31 -13.82
C LEU A 14 29.93 1.72 -12.53
N GLU A 15 31.15 1.24 -12.31
CA GLU A 15 31.99 1.71 -11.20
C GLU A 15 32.30 3.20 -11.38
N VAL A 16 32.23 3.98 -10.30
CA VAL A 16 32.52 5.42 -10.33
C VAL A 16 33.89 5.72 -10.95
N SER A 17 34.88 4.86 -10.71
CA SER A 17 36.24 4.96 -11.26
C SER A 17 36.34 4.68 -12.77
N LYS A 18 35.34 4.02 -13.38
CA LYS A 18 35.33 3.67 -14.80
C LYS A 18 34.59 4.73 -15.63
N ASN A 19 35.21 5.13 -16.73
CA ASN A 19 34.64 6.15 -17.63
C ASN A 19 33.87 5.50 -18.79
N THR A 20 34.13 4.23 -19.06
CA THR A 20 33.58 3.49 -20.21
C THR A 20 32.65 2.39 -19.73
N CYS A 21 31.43 2.39 -20.25
CA CYS A 21 30.45 1.34 -19.97
C CYS A 21 30.67 0.11 -20.87
N LYS A 22 30.16 -1.04 -20.45
CA LYS A 22 30.11 -2.28 -21.26
C LYS A 22 29.42 -2.10 -22.61
N CYS A 23 28.52 -1.11 -22.73
CA CYS A 23 27.89 -0.78 -24.01
C CYS A 23 28.77 0.06 -24.96
N GLY A 24 30.00 0.40 -24.55
CA GLY A 24 30.94 1.24 -25.30
C GLY A 24 30.78 2.74 -25.08
N ALA A 25 29.73 3.18 -24.37
CA ALA A 25 29.52 4.60 -24.10
C ALA A 25 30.54 5.15 -23.10
N ILE A 26 31.04 6.35 -23.37
CA ILE A 26 31.92 7.10 -22.48
C ILE A 26 31.07 8.13 -21.73
N ILE A 27 31.21 8.18 -20.41
CA ILE A 27 30.48 9.10 -19.53
C ILE A 27 31.46 10.15 -19.00
N SER A 28 31.09 11.43 -19.12
CA SER A 28 31.95 12.53 -18.66
C SER A 28 32.05 12.56 -17.13
N ILE A 29 33.05 13.26 -16.59
CA ILE A 29 33.21 13.44 -15.14
C ILE A 29 32.01 14.20 -14.56
N GLU A 30 31.54 15.23 -15.26
CA GLU A 30 30.37 16.03 -14.86
C GLU A 30 29.11 15.18 -14.76
N GLU A 31 28.83 14.36 -15.78
CA GLU A 31 27.67 13.46 -15.80
C GLU A 31 27.73 12.43 -14.68
N ARG A 32 28.91 11.85 -14.40
CA ARG A 32 29.08 10.92 -13.28
C ARG A 32 28.83 11.59 -11.95
N THR A 33 29.31 12.82 -11.78
CA THR A 33 29.13 13.59 -10.54
C THR A 33 27.66 13.90 -10.33
N GLU A 34 26.95 14.31 -11.38
CA GLU A 34 25.51 14.57 -11.31
C GLU A 34 24.72 13.32 -10.91
N ILE A 35 24.97 12.19 -11.59
CA ILE A 35 24.29 10.92 -11.28
C ILE A 35 24.62 10.45 -9.86
N SER A 36 25.88 10.53 -9.47
CA SER A 36 26.33 10.17 -8.12
C SER A 36 25.64 11.03 -7.06
N ASN A 37 25.48 12.33 -7.29
CA ASN A 37 24.79 13.24 -6.37
C ASN A 37 23.29 12.95 -6.27
N LYS A 38 22.65 12.52 -7.37
CA LYS A 38 21.24 12.12 -7.33
C LYS A 38 21.07 10.78 -6.58
N LEU A 39 21.97 9.82 -6.78
CA LEU A 39 21.94 8.52 -6.10
C LEU A 39 22.31 8.62 -4.61
N SER A 40 23.26 9.47 -4.24
CA SER A 40 23.62 9.68 -2.83
C SER A 40 22.42 10.22 -2.03
N LYS A 41 21.66 11.15 -2.60
CA LYS A 41 20.41 11.65 -2.02
C LYS A 41 19.42 10.53 -1.74
N ILE A 42 19.15 9.65 -2.72
CA ILE A 42 18.24 8.50 -2.52
C ILE A 42 18.68 7.61 -1.38
N ASN A 43 19.98 7.28 -1.32
CA ASN A 43 20.49 6.37 -0.29
C ASN A 43 20.31 6.95 1.12
N THR A 44 20.31 8.28 1.24
CA THR A 44 20.10 9.01 2.50
C THR A 44 18.62 9.36 2.79
N THR A 45 17.73 9.26 1.80
CA THR A 45 16.30 9.57 1.98
C THR A 45 15.55 8.32 2.44
N ASN A 46 14.98 8.39 3.63
CA ASN A 46 13.93 7.47 4.06
C ASN A 46 12.58 8.17 3.85
N LEU A 47 11.56 7.40 3.46
CA LEU A 47 10.20 7.93 3.31
C LEU A 47 9.60 8.25 4.69
N ILE A 48 9.96 7.43 5.70
CA ILE A 48 9.63 7.61 7.11
C ILE A 48 10.91 8.09 7.82
N VAL A 49 10.94 9.36 8.24
CA VAL A 49 12.15 10.03 8.80
C VAL A 49 12.11 10.12 10.33
N ASN A 50 10.92 10.10 10.92
CA ASN A 50 10.68 10.17 12.36
C ASN A 50 9.81 8.99 12.79
N SER A 51 10.33 7.76 12.64
CA SER A 51 9.57 6.58 13.04
C SER A 51 9.36 6.55 14.57
N PRO A 52 8.12 6.33 15.05
CA PRO A 52 7.85 6.08 16.46
C PRO A 52 8.42 4.74 16.97
N GLU A 53 9.10 3.94 16.13
CA GLU A 53 9.68 2.63 16.50
C GLU A 53 10.43 2.68 17.84
N ASN A 54 11.30 3.68 18.03
CA ASN A 54 12.10 3.80 19.24
C ASN A 54 11.24 4.07 20.47
N GLU A 55 10.21 4.92 20.35
CA GLU A 55 9.29 5.23 21.44
C GLU A 55 8.45 4.00 21.80
N VAL A 56 7.93 3.27 20.80
CA VAL A 56 7.19 2.03 21.03
C VAL A 56 8.08 0.97 21.67
N SER A 57 9.34 0.85 21.22
CA SER A 57 10.30 -0.12 21.77
C SER A 57 10.64 0.20 23.23
N LEU A 58 10.91 1.46 23.56
CA LEU A 58 11.12 1.91 24.93
C LEU A 58 9.89 1.65 25.82
N SER A 59 8.69 1.92 25.30
CA SER A 59 7.45 1.64 26.03
C SER A 59 7.25 0.14 26.28
N LEU A 60 7.58 -0.72 25.31
CA LEU A 60 7.55 -2.19 25.49
C LEU A 60 8.61 -2.70 26.47
N GLU A 61 9.80 -2.10 26.48
CA GLU A 61 10.87 -2.43 27.44
C GLU A 61 10.52 -2.03 28.88
N ALA A 62 9.76 -0.94 29.07
CA ALA A 62 9.30 -0.48 30.38
C ALA A 62 8.07 -1.25 30.91
N MET A 63 7.32 -1.96 30.06
CA MET A 63 6.11 -2.72 30.46
C MET A 63 6.30 -3.68 31.65
N PRO A 64 7.42 -4.41 31.80
CA PRO A 64 7.66 -5.27 32.94
C PRO A 64 7.62 -4.55 34.30
N GLU A 65 7.92 -3.25 34.36
CA GLU A 65 7.87 -2.43 35.59
C GLU A 65 6.43 -2.24 36.10
N TYR A 66 5.44 -2.41 35.23
CA TYR A 66 4.02 -2.28 35.54
C TYR A 66 3.35 -3.62 35.84
N ASN A 67 4.12 -4.71 35.93
CA ASN A 67 3.58 -6.01 36.30
C ASN A 67 2.99 -5.99 37.71
N LEU A 68 1.83 -6.63 37.84
CA LEU A 68 1.18 -6.83 39.11
C LEU A 68 2.04 -7.73 40.02
N ASP A 69 2.13 -7.36 41.31
CA ASP A 69 2.76 -8.21 42.31
C ASP A 69 1.98 -9.53 42.44
N LYS A 70 2.71 -10.62 42.66
CA LYS A 70 2.12 -11.93 42.96
C LYS A 70 1.43 -11.93 44.32
N LYS A 71 1.82 -11.06 45.25
CA LYS A 71 1.37 -11.04 46.65
C LYS A 71 0.72 -9.70 47.00
N TYR A 72 -0.54 -9.53 46.62
CA TYR A 72 -1.36 -8.41 47.12
C TYR A 72 -2.11 -8.80 48.39
N PHE A 73 -2.06 -7.93 49.39
CA PHE A 73 -2.82 -8.06 50.63
C PHE A 73 -4.11 -7.22 50.62
N ILE A 74 -4.16 -6.15 49.81
CA ILE A 74 -5.28 -5.20 49.74
C ILE A 74 -5.71 -5.04 48.28
N GLY A 75 -7.01 -5.21 48.02
CA GLY A 75 -7.65 -5.08 46.71
C GLY A 75 -7.47 -3.69 46.12
N GLY A 76 -7.58 -2.63 46.91
CA GLY A 76 -7.26 -1.25 46.53
C GLY A 76 -5.84 -1.06 45.97
N THR A 77 -4.84 -1.70 46.59
CA THR A 77 -3.45 -1.62 46.12
C THR A 77 -3.28 -2.34 44.78
N ALA A 78 -3.88 -3.54 44.64
CA ALA A 78 -3.91 -4.27 43.37
C ALA A 78 -4.60 -3.45 42.27
N LYS A 79 -5.75 -2.84 42.58
CA LYS A 79 -6.51 -1.95 41.68
C LYS A 79 -5.69 -0.74 41.25
N LYS A 80 -5.01 -0.08 42.19
CA LYS A 80 -4.15 1.08 41.90
C LYS A 80 -2.97 0.73 41.00
N HIS A 81 -2.31 -0.42 41.22
CA HIS A 81 -1.20 -0.87 40.39
C HIS A 81 -1.68 -1.25 38.98
N TYR A 82 -2.81 -1.94 38.88
CA TYR A 82 -3.43 -2.25 37.59
C TYR A 82 -3.82 -0.97 36.83
N GLN A 83 -4.40 0.02 37.51
CA GLN A 83 -4.71 1.32 36.90
C GLN A 83 -3.45 2.04 36.38
N LYS A 84 -2.32 1.97 37.10
CA LYS A 84 -1.04 2.51 36.60
C LYS A 84 -0.61 1.82 35.30
N LYS A 85 -0.71 0.48 35.22
CA LYS A 85 -0.42 -0.28 34.00
C LYS A 85 -1.33 0.13 32.84
N VAL A 86 -2.64 0.19 33.09
CA VAL A 86 -3.62 0.62 32.07
C VAL A 86 -3.33 2.04 31.59
N ASN A 87 -3.06 2.97 32.51
CA ASN A 87 -2.75 4.36 32.17
C ASN A 87 -1.45 4.46 31.37
N PHE A 88 -0.43 3.67 31.72
CA PHE A 88 0.80 3.59 30.95
C PHE A 88 0.52 3.13 29.51
N ILE A 89 -0.24 2.05 29.33
CA ILE A 89 -0.59 1.54 28.01
C ILE A 89 -1.36 2.59 27.19
N LYS A 90 -2.38 3.20 27.79
CA LYS A 90 -3.24 4.20 27.13
C LYS A 90 -2.48 5.47 26.73
N ASN A 91 -1.54 5.91 27.55
CA ASN A 91 -0.89 7.20 27.36
C ASN A 91 0.47 7.10 26.66
N HIS A 92 1.16 5.96 26.75
CA HIS A 92 2.55 5.83 26.31
C HIS A 92 2.80 4.68 25.32
N LEU A 93 1.88 3.71 25.18
CA LEU A 93 2.06 2.60 24.22
C LEU A 93 1.13 2.72 23.02
N ILE A 94 -0.18 2.94 23.25
CA ILE A 94 -1.18 2.99 22.18
C ILE A 94 -0.95 4.19 21.23
N PRO A 95 -0.76 5.44 21.71
CA PRO A 95 -0.61 6.59 20.83
C PRO A 95 0.53 6.47 19.80
N PRO A 96 1.78 6.12 20.16
CA PRO A 96 2.86 6.01 19.19
C PRO A 96 2.67 4.84 18.20
N ILE A 97 1.98 3.77 18.59
CA ILE A 97 1.62 2.68 17.67
C ILE A 97 0.61 3.16 16.62
N THR A 98 -0.41 3.92 17.04
CA THR A 98 -1.40 4.49 16.13
C THR A 98 -0.76 5.47 15.15
N GLU A 99 0.10 6.36 15.64
CA GLU A 99 0.88 7.28 14.79
C GLU A 99 1.75 6.52 13.79
N TRP A 100 2.43 5.46 14.23
CA TRP A 100 3.28 4.66 13.35
C TRP A 100 2.46 3.97 12.25
N LYS A 101 1.27 3.45 12.59
CA LYS A 101 0.34 2.89 11.61
C LYS A 101 -0.05 3.94 10.57
N GLU A 102 -0.53 5.11 10.99
CA GLU A 102 -0.93 6.19 10.08
C GLU A 102 0.22 6.63 9.16
N LEU A 103 1.45 6.73 9.69
CA LEU A 103 2.65 7.04 8.91
C LEU A 103 2.96 5.99 7.85
N ILE A 104 2.82 4.70 8.19
CA ILE A 104 3.00 3.59 7.24
C ILE A 104 1.92 3.65 6.15
N GLU A 105 0.66 3.88 6.51
CA GLU A 105 -0.44 3.99 5.54
C GLU A 105 -0.24 5.18 4.57
N GLU A 106 0.16 6.34 5.08
CA GLU A 106 0.45 7.50 4.24
C GLU A 106 1.66 7.25 3.31
N SER A 107 2.68 6.58 3.85
CA SER A 107 3.91 6.23 3.14
C SER A 107 3.65 5.23 2.01
N ASP A 108 2.83 4.21 2.26
CA ASP A 108 2.44 3.26 1.21
C ASP A 108 1.64 3.95 0.09
N ARG A 109 0.72 4.88 0.44
CA ARG A 109 0.01 5.69 -0.57
C ARG A 109 0.96 6.55 -1.42
N LYS A 110 2.01 7.12 -0.82
CA LYS A 110 3.05 7.87 -1.56
C LYS A 110 3.82 6.94 -2.49
N LEU A 111 4.23 5.78 -1.99
CA LEU A 111 4.93 4.76 -2.77
C LEU A 111 4.09 4.25 -3.94
N ALA A 112 2.79 4.06 -3.76
CA ALA A 112 1.85 3.69 -4.83
C ALA A 112 1.78 4.75 -5.93
N LYS A 113 1.81 6.04 -5.58
CA LYS A 113 1.89 7.13 -6.57
C LYS A 113 3.20 7.08 -7.36
N ASP A 114 4.33 6.87 -6.67
CA ASP A 114 5.64 6.76 -7.32
C ASP A 114 5.71 5.56 -8.27
N LYS A 115 5.13 4.43 -7.86
CA LYS A 115 4.94 3.22 -8.69
C LYS A 115 4.19 3.57 -9.98
N VAL A 116 3.02 4.21 -9.86
CA VAL A 116 2.19 4.62 -11.00
C VAL A 116 2.91 5.60 -11.90
N GLU A 117 3.66 6.56 -11.36
CA GLU A 117 4.43 7.51 -12.18
C GLU A 117 5.53 6.80 -12.98
N LEU A 118 6.29 5.89 -12.35
CA LEU A 118 7.34 5.14 -13.03
C LEU A 118 6.76 4.29 -14.16
N TYR A 119 5.68 3.54 -13.90
CA TYR A 119 5.02 2.73 -14.92
C TYR A 119 4.39 3.59 -16.02
N GLY A 120 3.77 4.72 -15.68
CA GLY A 120 3.25 5.68 -16.66
C GLY A 120 4.35 6.22 -17.59
N ARG A 121 5.55 6.47 -17.05
CA ARG A 121 6.72 6.87 -17.86
C ARG A 121 7.19 5.75 -18.78
N VAL A 122 7.28 4.52 -18.28
CA VAL A 122 7.67 3.37 -19.11
C VAL A 122 6.64 3.17 -20.22
N LEU A 123 5.34 3.25 -19.90
CA LEU A 123 4.24 3.15 -20.85
C LEU A 123 4.37 4.20 -21.95
N GLY A 124 4.56 5.47 -21.57
CA GLY A 124 4.75 6.56 -22.54
C GLY A 124 5.97 6.35 -23.45
N ILE A 125 7.07 5.80 -22.92
CA ILE A 125 8.24 5.43 -23.72
C ILE A 125 7.91 4.28 -24.68
N THR A 126 7.27 3.22 -24.20
CA THR A 126 6.90 2.06 -25.03
C THR A 126 5.90 2.46 -26.11
N ASP A 127 4.95 3.33 -25.80
CA ASP A 127 3.96 3.85 -26.74
C ASP A 127 4.64 4.69 -27.82
N PHE A 128 5.55 5.60 -27.45
CA PHE A 128 6.36 6.33 -28.44
C PHE A 128 7.12 5.37 -29.36
N ILE A 129 7.78 4.35 -28.81
CA ILE A 129 8.61 3.42 -29.59
C ILE A 129 7.73 2.60 -30.55
N ILE A 130 6.69 1.96 -30.05
CA ILE A 130 5.81 1.07 -30.84
C ILE A 130 4.96 1.91 -31.80
N THR A 131 4.31 2.93 -31.28
CA THR A 131 3.26 3.66 -31.98
C THR A 131 3.82 4.75 -32.84
N ASP A 132 4.78 5.55 -32.36
CA ASP A 132 5.23 6.73 -33.10
C ASP A 132 6.49 6.45 -33.93
N PHE A 133 7.44 5.67 -33.40
CA PHE A 133 8.70 5.40 -34.11
C PHE A 133 8.59 4.22 -35.09
N PHE A 134 8.26 3.02 -34.62
CA PHE A 134 8.25 1.80 -35.45
C PHE A 134 6.94 1.54 -36.23
N GLY A 135 5.82 1.99 -35.67
CA GLY A 135 4.47 1.72 -36.13
C GLY A 135 3.87 0.44 -35.56
N GLN A 136 2.61 0.54 -35.14
CA GLN A 136 1.84 -0.48 -34.41
C GLN A 136 1.82 -1.87 -35.08
N PHE A 137 1.84 -1.94 -36.40
CA PHE A 137 1.67 -3.21 -37.13
C PHE A 137 2.98 -3.90 -37.52
N ASN A 138 4.12 -3.33 -37.14
CA ASN A 138 5.44 -3.84 -37.56
C ASN A 138 6.35 -4.16 -36.37
N THR A 139 5.78 -4.49 -35.22
CA THR A 139 6.54 -4.77 -33.99
C THR A 139 7.39 -6.03 -34.11
N LYS A 140 6.84 -7.09 -34.71
CA LYS A 140 7.57 -8.35 -35.01
C LYS A 140 8.72 -8.18 -36.00
N ASN A 141 8.51 -7.37 -37.02
CA ASN A 141 9.48 -7.19 -38.12
C ASN A 141 10.70 -6.34 -37.71
N ASN A 142 10.64 -5.65 -36.57
CA ASN A 142 11.66 -4.69 -36.13
C ASN A 142 12.33 -5.11 -34.81
N ASP A 143 12.16 -6.35 -34.35
CA ASP A 143 12.69 -6.84 -33.07
C ASP A 143 12.25 -6.00 -31.85
N VAL A 144 11.04 -5.42 -31.89
CA VAL A 144 10.49 -4.56 -30.83
C VAL A 144 9.32 -5.18 -30.07
N GLU A 145 9.05 -6.48 -30.25
CA GLU A 145 8.03 -7.23 -29.49
C GLU A 145 8.23 -7.09 -27.96
N ILE A 146 9.48 -6.94 -27.52
CA ILE A 146 9.77 -6.74 -26.11
C ILE A 146 9.10 -5.48 -25.53
N PHE A 147 8.93 -4.42 -26.32
CA PHE A 147 8.25 -3.22 -25.85
C PHE A 147 6.75 -3.44 -25.68
N GLU A 148 6.14 -4.39 -26.42
CA GLU A 148 4.74 -4.78 -26.20
C GLU A 148 4.57 -5.48 -24.85
N GLU A 149 5.53 -6.31 -24.44
CA GLU A 149 5.56 -6.90 -23.09
C GLU A 149 5.61 -5.83 -22.00
N PHE A 150 6.39 -4.76 -22.21
CA PHE A 150 6.46 -3.63 -21.30
C PHE A 150 5.24 -2.70 -21.37
N ARG A 151 4.34 -2.86 -22.34
CA ARG A 151 3.10 -2.07 -22.42
C ARG A 151 2.00 -2.64 -21.51
N ASP A 152 2.02 -3.95 -21.30
CA ASP A 152 1.04 -4.67 -20.49
C ASP A 152 1.46 -4.74 -19.02
N PHE A 153 1.20 -3.66 -18.27
CA PHE A 153 1.54 -3.59 -16.86
C PHE A 153 0.61 -4.37 -15.94
N SER A 154 -0.52 -4.88 -16.44
CA SER A 154 -1.48 -5.64 -15.65
C SER A 154 -0.88 -6.93 -15.04
N LYS A 155 0.26 -7.38 -15.58
CA LYS A 155 1.06 -8.50 -15.08
C LYS A 155 1.97 -8.17 -13.90
N TYR A 156 2.22 -6.90 -13.63
CA TYR A 156 3.02 -6.46 -12.49
C TYR A 156 2.02 -5.96 -11.44
N GLU A 157 1.65 -6.85 -10.51
CA GLU A 157 0.70 -6.54 -9.46
C GLU A 157 1.09 -5.24 -8.74
N LEU A 158 0.17 -4.28 -8.74
CA LEU A 158 0.13 -3.29 -7.68
C LEU A 158 -0.35 -4.05 -6.45
N SER A 159 0.58 -4.64 -5.71
CA SER A 159 0.26 -5.33 -4.46
C SER A 159 -0.48 -4.34 -3.55
N ASN A 160 -1.77 -4.57 -3.32
CA ASN A 160 -2.51 -3.91 -2.26
C ASN A 160 -1.98 -4.51 -0.95
N VAL A 161 -0.90 -3.95 -0.41
CA VAL A 161 -0.41 -4.37 0.91
C VAL A 161 -1.10 -3.50 1.94
N MET A 162 -2.35 -3.85 2.22
CA MET A 162 -2.83 -3.72 3.59
C MET A 162 -3.33 -5.08 4.01
N ASN A 163 -2.53 -5.77 4.81
CA ASN A 163 -3.13 -6.71 5.73
C ASN A 163 -4.05 -5.89 6.65
N ASP A 164 -5.33 -6.24 6.67
CA ASP A 164 -6.31 -5.70 7.61
C ASP A 164 -5.82 -5.98 9.04
N PHE A 165 -5.02 -5.07 9.60
CA PHE A 165 -4.65 -5.09 11.01
C PHE A 165 -5.82 -4.51 11.79
N ASN A 166 -6.87 -5.34 11.95
CA ASN A 166 -7.98 -5.09 12.86
C ASN A 166 -7.50 -5.34 14.30
N LEU A 167 -6.81 -4.35 14.86
CA LEU A 167 -6.77 -4.17 16.31
C LEU A 167 -7.79 -3.10 16.65
N GLU A 168 -8.97 -3.54 17.07
CA GLU A 168 -9.93 -2.65 17.71
C GLU A 168 -9.34 -2.26 19.07
N LEU A 169 -8.63 -1.12 19.10
CA LEU A 169 -8.01 -0.58 20.32
C LEU A 169 -9.06 -0.15 21.37
N GLU A 170 -10.31 -0.04 20.96
CA GLU A 170 -11.50 0.19 21.82
C GLU A 170 -11.65 -0.88 22.89
N ASP A 171 -11.18 -2.09 22.58
CA ASP A 171 -11.29 -3.28 23.40
C ASP A 171 -10.35 -3.27 24.64
N ILE A 172 -9.36 -2.37 24.64
CA ILE A 172 -8.47 -2.08 25.78
C ILE A 172 -9.01 -0.90 26.61
N GLN A 173 -9.93 -0.10 26.06
CA GLN A 173 -10.43 1.11 26.71
C GLN A 173 -11.47 0.84 27.81
N THR A 174 -12.18 -0.29 27.78
CA THR A 174 -13.51 -0.47 28.39
C THR A 174 -13.58 -1.31 29.67
N THR A 175 -12.50 -1.55 30.41
CA THR A 175 -12.65 -2.16 31.75
C THR A 175 -13.21 -1.13 32.74
N ASN A 176 -14.54 -1.04 32.84
CA ASN A 176 -15.23 -0.11 33.72
C ASN A 176 -15.12 -0.58 35.19
N PHE A 177 -14.43 0.18 36.03
CA PHE A 177 -14.03 -0.20 37.41
C PHE A 177 -15.07 0.12 38.49
N GLU A 178 -16.20 0.71 38.13
CA GLU A 178 -17.27 1.05 39.08
C GLU A 178 -17.90 -0.20 39.73
N THR A 179 -17.73 -1.38 39.12
CA THR A 179 -18.23 -2.67 39.63
C THR A 179 -17.25 -3.42 40.55
N ILE A 180 -16.00 -2.96 40.69
CA ILE A 180 -15.01 -3.60 41.58
C ILE A 180 -14.99 -2.81 42.90
N GLY A 181 -15.61 -3.43 43.92
CA GLY A 181 -16.03 -2.88 45.20
C GLY A 181 -15.06 -1.94 45.94
N ILE A 182 -15.65 -1.09 46.78
CA ILE A 182 -15.01 -0.04 47.58
C ILE A 182 -14.20 -0.68 48.71
N ASP A 183 -12.97 -0.21 48.92
CA ASP A 183 -12.09 -0.64 50.03
C ASP A 183 -12.68 -0.29 51.40
N VAL A 184 -12.79 -1.30 52.27
CA VAL A 184 -13.25 -1.14 53.67
C VAL A 184 -12.09 -1.32 54.67
N PHE A 185 -10.86 -1.59 54.22
CA PHE A 185 -9.76 -1.99 55.13
C PHE A 185 -9.01 -0.84 55.82
N ASN A 186 -9.17 0.41 55.37
CA ASN A 186 -8.46 1.56 55.95
C ASN A 186 -8.95 1.93 57.35
N SER A 187 -10.15 1.51 57.79
CA SER A 187 -10.69 1.89 59.11
C SER A 187 -10.30 0.95 60.25
N ILE A 188 -9.68 -0.20 59.95
CA ILE A 188 -9.40 -1.25 60.97
C ILE A 188 -7.89 -1.36 61.27
N SER A 189 -7.02 -0.84 60.40
CA SER A 189 -5.56 -0.86 60.58
C SER A 189 -5.11 -0.19 61.89
N ASP A 190 -5.79 0.85 62.33
CA ASP A 190 -5.42 1.59 63.55
C ASP A 190 -5.90 0.91 64.85
N THR A 191 -6.83 -0.06 64.77
CA THR A 191 -7.40 -0.73 65.96
C THR A 191 -6.80 -2.12 66.22
N LEU A 192 -6.05 -2.70 65.27
CA LEU A 192 -5.67 -4.12 65.27
C LEU A 192 -4.16 -4.41 65.40
N HIS A 193 -3.33 -3.42 65.72
CA HIS A 193 -1.87 -3.53 65.58
C HIS A 193 -1.12 -4.43 66.60
N ASN A 194 -1.80 -5.18 67.48
CA ASN A 194 -1.13 -5.90 68.59
C ASN A 194 -1.62 -7.36 68.86
N GLY A 195 -2.05 -8.14 67.87
CA GLY A 195 -2.55 -9.52 68.11
C GLY A 195 -2.20 -10.57 67.04
N SER A 196 -2.57 -11.83 67.33
CA SER A 196 -2.36 -13.10 66.61
C SER A 196 -2.68 -13.14 65.10
N PHE A 197 -3.22 -12.04 64.54
CA PHE A 197 -3.62 -11.90 63.15
C PHE A 197 -2.48 -11.73 62.13
N LEU A 198 -1.25 -11.46 62.58
CA LEU A 198 -0.07 -11.52 61.70
C LEU A 198 0.08 -12.91 61.04
N SER A 199 -0.40 -13.98 61.70
CA SER A 199 -0.38 -15.34 61.16
C SER A 199 -1.44 -15.62 60.07
N PHE A 200 -2.49 -14.79 59.98
CA PHE A 200 -3.49 -14.86 58.90
C PHE A 200 -3.08 -14.06 57.66
N ALA A 201 -2.22 -13.06 57.83
CA ALA A 201 -1.72 -12.25 56.73
C ALA A 201 -0.98 -13.09 55.67
N ASP A 202 -0.37 -14.22 56.05
CA ASP A 202 0.42 -15.07 55.16
C ASP A 202 -0.35 -16.24 54.51
N LYS A 203 -1.68 -16.36 54.71
CA LYS A 203 -2.48 -17.49 54.21
C LYS A 203 -3.33 -17.12 52.98
N ASP A 204 -3.19 -17.88 51.90
CA ASP A 204 -3.99 -17.73 50.67
C ASP A 204 -5.48 -18.11 50.86
N THR A 205 -5.81 -18.88 51.91
CA THR A 205 -7.18 -19.29 52.26
C THR A 205 -7.33 -19.50 53.77
N ILE A 206 -8.43 -19.01 54.35
CA ILE A 206 -8.76 -19.18 55.78
C ILE A 206 -9.51 -20.49 56.00
N THR A 207 -9.12 -21.24 57.02
CA THR A 207 -9.74 -22.51 57.41
C THR A 207 -10.71 -22.36 58.59
N LYS A 208 -11.49 -23.40 58.89
CA LYS A 208 -12.39 -23.40 60.06
C LYS A 208 -11.65 -23.33 61.41
N GLN A 209 -10.39 -23.77 61.46
CA GLN A 209 -9.57 -23.76 62.67
C GLN A 209 -9.10 -22.34 63.00
N ASP A 210 -8.69 -21.60 61.97
CA ASP A 210 -8.31 -20.18 62.03
C ASP A 210 -9.41 -19.31 62.66
N ILE A 211 -10.66 -19.58 62.29
CA ILE A 211 -11.86 -18.92 62.83
C ILE A 211 -12.09 -19.26 64.32
N ASN A 212 -11.73 -20.47 64.74
CA ASN A 212 -11.90 -20.90 66.13
C ASN A 212 -10.86 -20.24 67.05
N ASP A 213 -9.62 -20.08 66.59
CA ASP A 213 -8.55 -19.49 67.39
C ASP A 213 -8.84 -18.01 67.72
N VAL A 214 -9.39 -17.26 66.75
CA VAL A 214 -9.86 -15.88 66.97
C VAL A 214 -11.07 -15.81 67.91
N LYS A 215 -12.00 -16.77 67.83
CA LYS A 215 -13.17 -16.83 68.73
C LYS A 215 -12.78 -17.04 70.20
N VAL A 216 -11.68 -17.74 70.44
CA VAL A 216 -11.16 -18.01 71.78
C VAL A 216 -10.52 -16.77 72.40
N GLU A 217 -9.82 -15.94 71.62
CA GLU A 217 -9.18 -14.70 72.12
C GLU A 217 -10.15 -13.53 72.37
N LEU A 218 -11.23 -13.40 71.58
CA LEU A 218 -12.11 -12.20 71.61
C LEU A 218 -13.46 -12.38 72.34
N GLY A 219 -13.78 -13.59 72.82
CA GLY A 219 -15.05 -13.90 73.49
C GLY A 219 -16.23 -14.13 72.53
N ALA A 220 -16.93 -15.26 72.68
CA ALA A 220 -17.75 -15.90 71.64
C ALA A 220 -18.83 -15.05 70.93
N ALA A 221 -19.48 -14.10 71.60
CA ALA A 221 -20.59 -13.32 71.02
C ALA A 221 -20.11 -12.09 70.24
N ILE A 222 -19.23 -11.28 70.84
CA ILE A 222 -18.59 -10.12 70.19
C ILE A 222 -17.64 -10.59 69.08
N ALA A 223 -16.94 -11.71 69.30
CA ALA A 223 -16.11 -12.33 68.30
C ALA A 223 -16.92 -12.83 67.09
N SER A 224 -18.14 -13.36 67.25
CA SER A 224 -18.87 -13.91 66.10
C SER A 224 -19.35 -12.84 65.10
N GLU A 225 -19.82 -11.68 65.55
CA GLU A 225 -20.19 -10.57 64.65
C GLU A 225 -18.97 -9.88 64.03
N ILE A 226 -17.92 -9.64 64.83
CA ILE A 226 -16.66 -9.06 64.35
C ILE A 226 -15.96 -10.01 63.38
N ILE A 227 -15.90 -11.31 63.66
CA ILE A 227 -15.33 -12.32 62.76
C ILE A 227 -16.17 -12.48 61.51
N SER A 228 -17.50 -12.42 61.59
CA SER A 228 -18.37 -12.48 60.41
C SER A 228 -18.14 -11.25 59.51
N GLY A 229 -18.05 -10.05 60.10
CA GLY A 229 -17.67 -8.82 59.40
C GLY A 229 -16.27 -8.89 58.77
N ILE A 230 -15.26 -9.34 59.53
CA ILE A 230 -13.88 -9.54 59.06
C ILE A 230 -13.82 -10.60 57.95
N THR A 231 -14.54 -11.71 58.08
CA THR A 231 -14.57 -12.79 57.08
C THR A 231 -15.21 -12.31 55.79
N ASN A 232 -16.31 -11.55 55.87
CA ASN A 232 -16.95 -10.95 54.72
C ASN A 232 -16.04 -9.89 54.05
N MET A 233 -15.34 -9.07 54.82
CA MET A 233 -14.37 -8.09 54.31
C MET A 233 -13.15 -8.76 53.67
N ILE A 234 -12.60 -9.81 54.27
CA ILE A 234 -11.49 -10.60 53.70
C ILE A 234 -11.94 -11.30 52.42
N SER A 235 -13.15 -11.86 52.39
CA SER A 235 -13.72 -12.46 51.17
C SER A 235 -13.87 -11.42 50.06
N GLN A 236 -14.46 -10.26 50.36
CA GLN A 236 -14.60 -9.16 49.39
C GLN A 236 -13.26 -8.64 48.87
N ASN A 237 -12.26 -8.54 49.75
CA ASN A 237 -10.91 -8.14 49.41
C ASN A 237 -10.21 -9.19 48.53
N SER A 238 -10.36 -10.47 48.84
CA SER A 238 -9.86 -11.60 48.06
C SER A 238 -10.50 -11.66 46.67
N ASP A 239 -11.82 -11.48 46.58
CA ASP A 239 -12.55 -11.42 45.32
C ASP A 239 -12.12 -10.21 44.46
N ALA A 240 -11.87 -9.06 45.07
CA ALA A 240 -11.34 -7.89 44.38
C ALA A 240 -9.95 -8.16 43.77
N ILE A 241 -9.04 -8.78 44.53
CA ILE A 241 -7.70 -9.17 44.04
C ILE A 241 -7.82 -10.20 42.90
N ARG A 242 -8.72 -11.18 43.04
CA ARG A 242 -8.99 -12.19 41.99
C ARG A 242 -9.50 -11.54 40.71
N ASN A 243 -10.44 -10.60 40.81
CA ASN A 243 -10.99 -9.89 39.65
C ASN A 243 -9.92 -9.02 38.95
N VAL A 244 -9.06 -8.36 39.71
CA VAL A 244 -7.91 -7.62 39.16
C VAL A 244 -6.95 -8.55 38.42
N ARG A 245 -6.68 -9.75 38.96
CA ARG A 245 -5.81 -10.75 38.29
C ARG A 245 -6.43 -11.29 37.00
N ILE A 246 -7.74 -11.53 36.97
CA ILE A 246 -8.43 -11.93 35.73
C ILE A 246 -8.35 -10.82 34.68
N ALA A 247 -8.58 -9.57 35.09
CA ALA A 247 -8.44 -8.41 34.20
C ALA A 247 -7.01 -8.26 33.67
N ASP A 248 -5.99 -8.45 34.51
CA ASP A 248 -4.58 -8.43 34.10
C ASP A 248 -4.21 -9.57 33.16
N SER A 249 -4.73 -10.78 33.40
CA SER A 249 -4.54 -11.91 32.48
C SER A 249 -5.10 -11.59 31.10
N ASN A 250 -6.33 -11.07 31.03
CA ASN A 250 -6.96 -10.68 29.76
C ASN A 250 -6.20 -9.54 29.08
N LEU A 251 -5.71 -8.57 29.85
CA LEU A 251 -4.89 -7.48 29.32
C LEU A 251 -3.56 -7.99 28.76
N ASN A 252 -2.87 -8.89 29.46
CA ASN A 252 -1.62 -9.50 29.01
C ASN A 252 -1.80 -10.31 27.72
N GLU A 253 -2.92 -11.01 27.59
CA GLU A 253 -3.27 -11.69 26.34
C GLU A 253 -3.38 -10.70 25.18
N LYS A 254 -4.12 -9.60 25.35
CA LYS A 254 -4.21 -8.52 24.34
C LYS A 254 -2.85 -7.87 24.04
N LEU A 255 -2.01 -7.67 25.05
CA LEU A 255 -0.65 -7.12 24.88
C LEU A 255 0.26 -8.02 24.06
N SER A 256 0.08 -9.35 24.12
CA SER A 256 0.84 -10.29 23.28
C SER A 256 0.59 -10.07 21.77
N HIS A 257 -0.58 -9.56 21.40
CA HIS A 257 -0.88 -9.15 20.02
C HIS A 257 -0.15 -7.86 19.63
N ILE A 258 0.07 -6.94 20.56
CA ILE A 258 0.81 -5.69 20.31
C ILE A 258 2.25 -5.96 19.90
N SER A 259 2.93 -6.93 20.50
CA SER A 259 4.28 -7.32 20.08
C SER A 259 4.33 -7.85 18.64
N ARG A 260 3.25 -8.48 18.15
CA ARG A 260 3.15 -8.89 16.74
C ARG A 260 2.94 -7.69 15.82
N VAL A 261 2.16 -6.70 16.27
CA VAL A 261 1.97 -5.45 15.52
C VAL A 261 3.25 -4.65 15.42
N HIS A 262 4.00 -4.48 16.51
CA HIS A 262 5.31 -3.83 16.49
C HIS A 262 6.24 -4.45 15.43
N ASN A 263 6.39 -5.77 15.45
CA ASN A 263 7.20 -6.48 14.46
C ASN A 263 6.67 -6.31 13.03
N SER A 264 5.35 -6.29 12.84
CA SER A 264 4.74 -6.13 11.52
C SER A 264 4.95 -4.71 10.97
N LEU A 265 4.73 -3.68 11.79
CA LEU A 265 4.98 -2.28 11.43
C LEU A 265 6.45 -2.06 11.08
N HIS A 266 7.37 -2.68 11.83
CA HIS A 266 8.80 -2.64 11.51
C HIS A 266 9.14 -3.25 10.15
N ILE A 267 8.59 -4.43 9.86
CA ILE A 267 8.81 -5.11 8.58
C ILE A 267 8.26 -4.24 7.44
N GLU A 268 7.06 -3.70 7.58
CA GLU A 268 6.44 -2.82 6.59
C GLU A 268 7.23 -1.54 6.36
N GLU A 269 7.66 -0.85 7.43
CA GLU A 269 8.49 0.35 7.31
C GLU A 269 9.80 0.07 6.55
N ARG A 270 10.47 -1.04 6.89
CA ARG A 270 11.71 -1.45 6.20
C ARG A 270 11.47 -1.73 4.73
N GLU A 271 10.39 -2.43 4.41
CA GLU A 271 10.05 -2.78 3.03
C GLU A 271 9.63 -1.54 2.23
N ILE A 272 8.82 -0.63 2.79
CA ILE A 272 8.47 0.66 2.17
C ILE A 272 9.73 1.46 1.84
N ASN A 273 10.64 1.61 2.80
CA ASN A 273 11.89 2.35 2.57
C ASN A 273 12.80 1.67 1.53
N LYS A 274 12.86 0.33 1.52
CA LYS A 274 13.58 -0.43 0.50
C LYS A 274 12.97 -0.20 -0.88
N GLN A 275 11.66 -0.39 -1.02
CA GLN A 275 10.94 -0.20 -2.28
C GLN A 275 11.09 1.23 -2.78
N LYS A 276 10.93 2.24 -1.92
CA LYS A 276 11.13 3.65 -2.28
C LYS A 276 12.49 3.88 -2.93
N LYS A 277 13.57 3.35 -2.35
CA LYS A 277 14.92 3.44 -2.92
C LYS A 277 15.04 2.76 -4.28
N LEU A 278 14.39 1.61 -4.46
CA LEU A 278 14.36 0.89 -5.76
C LEU A 278 13.60 1.68 -6.83
N PHE A 279 12.43 2.24 -6.51
CA PHE A 279 11.63 3.04 -7.42
C PHE A 279 12.33 4.35 -7.79
N ASP A 280 12.88 5.07 -6.82
CA ASP A 280 13.62 6.32 -7.09
C ASP A 280 14.86 6.07 -7.96
N LYS A 281 15.61 5.00 -7.68
CA LYS A 281 16.78 4.63 -8.48
C LYS A 281 16.36 4.31 -9.91
N SER A 282 15.29 3.54 -10.08
CA SER A 282 14.74 3.18 -11.38
C SER A 282 14.25 4.40 -12.15
N PHE A 283 13.62 5.34 -11.45
CA PHE A 283 13.16 6.61 -12.00
C PHE A 283 14.32 7.44 -12.54
N ILE A 284 15.40 7.62 -11.76
CA ILE A 284 16.58 8.33 -12.24
C ILE A 284 17.19 7.63 -13.47
N ILE A 285 17.29 6.30 -13.45
CA ILE A 285 17.83 5.54 -14.60
C ILE A 285 17.00 5.83 -15.86
N ILE A 286 15.67 5.71 -15.77
CA ILE A 286 14.77 5.99 -16.90
C ILE A 286 14.90 7.43 -17.34
N ASP A 287 14.77 8.39 -16.43
CA ASP A 287 14.75 9.82 -16.76
C ASP A 287 16.07 10.27 -17.38
N SER A 288 17.20 9.83 -16.83
CA SER A 288 18.53 10.17 -17.35
C SER A 288 18.77 9.57 -18.74
N CYS A 289 18.43 8.28 -18.93
CA CYS A 289 18.58 7.63 -20.23
C CYS A 289 17.60 8.21 -21.26
N TYR A 290 16.36 8.49 -20.87
CA TYR A 290 15.36 9.11 -21.74
C TYR A 290 15.82 10.50 -22.20
N ASN A 291 16.21 11.36 -21.26
CA ASN A 291 16.63 12.73 -21.57
C ASN A 291 17.86 12.77 -22.47
N LYS A 292 18.81 11.84 -22.30
CA LYS A 292 20.03 11.79 -23.10
C LYS A 292 19.84 11.14 -24.47
N ILE A 293 19.04 10.07 -24.54
CA ILE A 293 18.96 9.22 -25.73
C ILE A 293 17.69 9.49 -26.52
N LEU A 294 16.52 9.29 -25.90
CA LEU A 294 15.24 9.27 -26.63
C LEU A 294 14.69 10.67 -26.85
N LYS A 295 14.79 11.58 -25.88
CA LYS A 295 14.22 12.93 -25.98
C LYS A 295 14.75 13.73 -27.19
N PRO A 296 16.05 13.71 -27.54
CA PRO A 296 16.53 14.33 -28.77
C PRO A 296 15.90 13.72 -30.02
N ILE A 297 15.73 12.39 -30.05
CA ILE A 297 15.13 11.65 -31.18
C ILE A 297 13.64 11.98 -31.30
N VAL A 298 12.90 11.98 -30.19
CA VAL A 298 11.49 12.39 -30.11
C VAL A 298 11.32 13.81 -30.66
N ASN A 299 12.15 14.74 -30.20
CA ASN A 299 12.09 16.14 -30.63
C ASN A 299 12.45 16.31 -32.10
N ALA A 300 13.42 15.54 -32.61
CA ALA A 300 13.77 15.54 -34.02
C ALA A 300 12.64 14.97 -34.88
N LEU A 301 12.02 13.87 -34.44
CA LEU A 301 10.91 13.23 -35.14
C LEU A 301 9.69 14.15 -35.19
N LYS A 302 9.35 14.84 -34.09
CA LYS A 302 8.25 15.82 -34.05
C LYS A 302 8.48 17.04 -34.96
N LYS A 303 9.73 17.35 -35.30
CA LYS A 303 10.09 18.43 -36.23
C LYS A 303 10.17 17.95 -37.68
N ASP A 304 10.14 16.65 -37.91
CA ASP A 304 10.13 16.06 -39.24
C ASP A 304 8.79 16.34 -39.93
N THR A 305 8.83 16.88 -41.15
CA THR A 305 7.64 17.33 -41.86
C THR A 305 6.72 16.18 -42.25
N ASP A 306 7.30 15.04 -42.63
CA ASP A 306 6.55 13.86 -43.04
C ASP A 306 5.88 13.23 -41.82
N PHE A 307 6.58 13.18 -40.69
CA PHE A 307 5.99 12.72 -39.43
C PHE A 307 4.89 13.66 -38.92
N ALA A 308 5.07 14.97 -38.99
CA ALA A 308 4.06 15.94 -38.54
C ALA A 308 2.79 15.88 -39.40
N LEU A 309 2.91 15.62 -40.70
CA LEU A 309 1.77 15.37 -41.58
C LEU A 309 1.07 14.06 -41.18
N TYR A 310 1.84 13.00 -41.04
CA TYR A 310 1.35 11.70 -40.59
C TYR A 310 0.58 11.79 -39.27
N GLU A 311 1.09 12.49 -38.25
CA GLU A 311 0.39 12.65 -36.96
C GLU A 311 -1.00 13.29 -37.15
N LYS A 312 -1.11 14.32 -37.98
CA LYS A 312 -2.39 15.00 -38.25
C LYS A 312 -3.37 14.07 -38.95
N GLU A 313 -2.91 13.35 -39.95
CA GLU A 313 -3.74 12.44 -40.76
C GLU A 313 -4.11 11.16 -40.00
N ARG A 314 -3.32 10.77 -38.99
CA ARG A 314 -3.59 9.62 -38.13
C ARG A 314 -4.74 9.86 -37.15
N ILE A 315 -5.02 11.11 -36.75
CA ILE A 315 -6.02 11.45 -35.71
C ILE A 315 -7.38 10.77 -35.94
N PRO A 316 -8.00 10.83 -37.13
CA PRO A 316 -9.29 10.18 -37.36
C PRO A 316 -9.23 8.67 -37.10
N HIS A 317 -8.15 7.99 -37.50
CA HIS A 317 -8.00 6.55 -37.28
C HIS A 317 -7.88 6.21 -35.79
N VAL A 318 -7.12 6.99 -35.02
CA VAL A 318 -7.01 6.82 -33.56
C VAL A 318 -8.37 7.03 -32.89
N LEU A 319 -9.12 8.06 -33.29
CA LEU A 319 -10.46 8.30 -32.77
C LEU A 319 -11.42 7.14 -33.08
N LYS A 320 -11.35 6.54 -34.28
CA LYS A 320 -12.13 5.35 -34.65
C LYS A 320 -11.75 4.15 -33.80
N GLN A 321 -10.46 3.91 -33.56
CA GLN A 321 -10.00 2.82 -32.70
C GLN A 321 -10.46 2.97 -31.25
N ASN A 322 -10.31 4.14 -30.65
CA ASN A 322 -10.79 4.41 -29.30
C ASN A 322 -12.30 4.20 -29.19
N ARG A 323 -13.05 4.59 -30.23
CA ARG A 323 -14.48 4.36 -30.32
C ARG A 323 -14.79 2.84 -30.34
N THR A 324 -14.12 2.07 -31.17
CA THR A 324 -14.26 0.61 -31.24
C THR A 324 -13.88 -0.08 -29.92
N GLU A 325 -12.83 0.40 -29.24
CA GLU A 325 -12.40 -0.14 -27.94
C GLU A 325 -13.45 0.07 -26.85
N ILE A 326 -13.97 1.30 -26.70
CA ILE A 326 -15.06 1.59 -25.76
C ILE A 326 -16.29 0.74 -26.05
N GLU A 327 -16.64 0.57 -27.33
CA GLU A 327 -17.76 -0.30 -27.70
C GLU A 327 -17.49 -1.75 -27.30
N ASN A 328 -16.30 -2.30 -27.59
CA ASN A 328 -15.93 -3.66 -27.22
C ASN A 328 -15.94 -3.89 -25.70
N GLN A 329 -15.39 -2.95 -24.93
CA GLN A 329 -15.46 -2.97 -23.47
C GLN A 329 -16.92 -2.98 -22.98
N ALA A 330 -17.77 -2.13 -23.56
CA ALA A 330 -19.19 -2.10 -23.24
C ALA A 330 -19.89 -3.43 -23.57
N TYR A 331 -19.55 -4.07 -24.70
CA TYR A 331 -20.16 -5.35 -25.09
C TYR A 331 -19.83 -6.51 -24.14
N ASN A 332 -18.66 -6.48 -23.51
CA ASN A 332 -18.27 -7.47 -22.52
C ASN A 332 -19.07 -7.36 -21.21
N ILE A 333 -19.85 -6.28 -21.01
CA ILE A 333 -20.71 -6.13 -19.84
C ILE A 333 -22.04 -6.90 -20.02
N PRO A 334 -22.31 -7.90 -19.17
CA PRO A 334 -23.59 -8.58 -19.16
C PRO A 334 -24.68 -7.63 -18.66
N ILE A 335 -25.83 -7.63 -19.32
CA ILE A 335 -27.00 -6.84 -18.91
C ILE A 335 -28.26 -7.67 -19.03
N ASN A 336 -29.20 -7.45 -18.11
CA ASN A 336 -30.54 -8.01 -18.23
C ASN A 336 -31.32 -7.25 -19.31
N ILE A 337 -31.88 -8.03 -20.22
CA ILE A 337 -32.65 -7.59 -21.40
C ILE A 337 -34.07 -8.14 -21.25
N SER A 338 -35.08 -7.29 -21.47
CA SER A 338 -36.47 -7.71 -21.45
C SER A 338 -36.87 -8.22 -22.84
N PHE A 339 -37.33 -9.46 -22.91
CA PHE A 339 -37.79 -10.10 -24.15
C PHE A 339 -38.89 -9.27 -24.84
N TRP A 340 -39.94 -8.91 -24.12
CA TRP A 340 -41.06 -8.15 -24.68
C TRP A 340 -40.66 -6.75 -25.15
N ASN A 341 -39.81 -6.04 -24.39
CA ASN A 341 -39.30 -4.75 -24.83
C ASN A 341 -38.42 -4.86 -26.08
N CYS A 342 -37.64 -5.94 -26.21
CA CYS A 342 -36.88 -6.21 -27.42
C CYS A 342 -37.78 -6.52 -28.61
N PHE A 343 -38.77 -7.39 -28.43
CA PHE A 343 -39.67 -7.82 -29.48
C PHE A 343 -40.48 -6.66 -30.08
N LEU A 344 -40.93 -5.73 -29.23
CA LEU A 344 -41.78 -4.61 -29.64
C LEU A 344 -41.00 -3.41 -30.21
N GLN A 345 -39.67 -3.38 -30.11
CA GLN A 345 -38.84 -2.27 -30.58
C GLN A 345 -37.99 -2.68 -31.79
N GLY A 346 -37.76 -1.73 -32.70
CA GLY A 346 -36.89 -1.95 -33.86
C GLY A 346 -35.43 -2.23 -33.45
N SER A 347 -34.72 -3.00 -34.27
CA SER A 347 -33.33 -3.43 -34.04
C SER A 347 -32.39 -2.27 -33.66
N LYS A 348 -32.48 -1.14 -34.36
CA LYS A 348 -31.69 0.06 -34.09
C LYS A 348 -31.97 0.67 -32.71
N ILE A 349 -33.23 0.71 -32.29
CA ILE A 349 -33.63 1.29 -31.01
C ILE A 349 -33.12 0.40 -29.89
N ASN A 350 -33.34 -0.92 -30.01
CA ASN A 350 -32.81 -1.91 -29.07
C ASN A 350 -31.29 -1.81 -28.94
N TYR A 351 -30.57 -1.86 -30.05
CA TYR A 351 -29.11 -1.78 -30.08
C TYR A 351 -28.60 -0.55 -29.32
N ASN A 352 -29.11 0.64 -29.65
CA ASN A 352 -28.66 1.89 -29.04
C ASN A 352 -29.06 2.02 -27.57
N LYS A 353 -30.24 1.53 -27.19
CA LYS A 353 -30.72 1.53 -25.80
C LYS A 353 -29.82 0.67 -24.91
N TYR A 354 -29.46 -0.53 -25.37
CA TYR A 354 -28.63 -1.45 -24.61
C TYR A 354 -27.15 -1.06 -24.60
N LEU A 355 -26.64 -0.52 -25.71
CA LEU A 355 -25.31 0.09 -25.74
C LEU A 355 -25.23 1.24 -24.74
N ASN A 356 -26.22 2.14 -24.69
CA ASN A 356 -26.26 3.21 -23.68
C ASN A 356 -26.22 2.69 -22.25
N LYS A 357 -27.00 1.64 -21.96
CA LYS A 357 -27.02 1.03 -20.62
C LYS A 357 -25.63 0.53 -20.24
N ARG A 358 -24.94 -0.16 -21.14
CA ARG A 358 -23.56 -0.66 -20.94
C ARG A 358 -22.55 0.48 -20.79
N LEU A 359 -22.59 1.48 -21.67
CA LEU A 359 -21.74 2.67 -21.61
C LEU A 359 -21.91 3.46 -20.30
N SER A 360 -23.11 3.48 -19.74
CA SER A 360 -23.37 4.07 -18.43
C SER A 360 -22.77 3.24 -17.29
N ILE A 361 -22.72 1.91 -17.40
CA ILE A 361 -22.09 1.03 -16.39
C ILE A 361 -20.57 1.24 -16.37
N ILE A 362 -19.93 1.32 -17.54
CA ILE A 362 -18.48 1.55 -17.64
C ILE A 362 -18.07 3.03 -17.54
N ASN A 363 -19.03 3.94 -17.27
CA ASN A 363 -18.81 5.39 -17.19
C ASN A 363 -18.24 6.08 -18.46
N SER A 364 -18.21 5.42 -19.62
CA SER A 364 -17.63 5.96 -20.87
C SER A 364 -18.62 6.66 -21.79
N ARG A 365 -19.89 6.84 -21.39
CA ARG A 365 -20.93 7.41 -22.27
C ARG A 365 -20.58 8.80 -22.82
N LYS A 366 -20.08 9.71 -21.97
CA LYS A 366 -19.71 11.08 -22.39
C LYS A 366 -18.57 11.07 -23.40
N GLU A 367 -17.57 10.24 -23.15
CA GLU A 367 -16.42 10.06 -24.03
C GLU A 367 -16.85 9.52 -25.40
N TYR A 368 -17.66 8.45 -25.41
CA TYR A 368 -18.20 7.87 -26.62
C TYR A 368 -19.02 8.85 -27.47
N ASP A 369 -19.90 9.65 -26.84
CA ASP A 369 -20.69 10.67 -27.54
C ASP A 369 -19.78 11.78 -28.10
N ASN A 370 -18.70 12.15 -27.39
CA ASN A 370 -17.70 13.11 -27.88
C ASN A 370 -16.92 12.57 -29.09
N LEU A 371 -16.49 11.30 -29.06
CA LEU A 371 -15.81 10.65 -30.20
C LEU A 371 -16.69 10.68 -31.46
N ASN A 372 -17.97 10.31 -31.35
CA ASN A 372 -18.91 10.38 -32.47
C ASN A 372 -19.04 11.81 -33.04
N LYS A 373 -19.05 12.83 -32.17
CA LYS A 373 -19.10 14.23 -32.58
C LYS A 373 -17.84 14.64 -33.35
N LEU A 374 -16.66 14.28 -32.86
CA LEU A 374 -15.37 14.59 -33.49
C LEU A 374 -15.23 13.89 -34.85
N LEU A 375 -15.63 12.62 -34.92
CA LEU A 375 -15.64 11.82 -36.14
C LEU A 375 -16.76 12.23 -37.13
N LYS A 376 -17.74 13.01 -36.67
CA LYS A 376 -18.99 13.31 -37.39
C LYS A 376 -19.75 12.05 -37.80
N GLU A 377 -19.67 11.02 -36.96
CA GLU A 377 -20.29 9.72 -37.20
C GLU A 377 -21.59 9.56 -36.41
N LYS A 378 -22.49 8.73 -36.96
CA LYS A 378 -23.71 8.31 -36.28
C LYS A 378 -23.49 6.94 -35.66
N ARG A 379 -24.21 6.67 -34.59
CA ARG A 379 -24.23 5.34 -33.96
C ARG A 379 -24.67 4.25 -34.92
N HIS A 380 -24.12 3.05 -34.74
CA HIS A 380 -24.47 1.87 -35.54
C HIS A 380 -25.96 1.51 -35.42
N LYS A 381 -26.45 0.83 -36.44
CA LYS A 381 -27.85 0.37 -36.51
C LYS A 381 -28.05 -1.02 -35.89
N SER A 382 -27.00 -1.83 -35.79
CA SER A 382 -27.04 -3.21 -35.32
C SER A 382 -25.63 -3.68 -34.93
N LEU A 383 -25.53 -4.86 -34.33
CA LEU A 383 -24.25 -5.51 -34.04
C LEU A 383 -23.48 -5.87 -35.32
N MET A 384 -24.17 -6.36 -36.36
CA MET A 384 -23.54 -6.63 -37.66
C MET A 384 -22.93 -5.36 -38.27
N ALA A 385 -23.67 -4.25 -38.25
CA ALA A 385 -23.17 -2.97 -38.77
C ALA A 385 -21.99 -2.39 -37.97
N LYS A 386 -21.82 -2.82 -36.72
CA LYS A 386 -20.61 -2.53 -35.94
C LYS A 386 -19.46 -3.44 -36.39
N SER A 387 -19.68 -4.75 -36.46
CA SER A 387 -18.65 -5.70 -36.87
C SER A 387 -18.07 -5.37 -38.24
N GLU A 388 -18.92 -5.07 -39.22
CA GLU A 388 -18.49 -4.61 -40.55
C GLU A 388 -17.67 -3.30 -40.47
N TYR A 389 -18.10 -2.36 -39.63
CA TYR A 389 -17.37 -1.11 -39.45
C TYR A 389 -16.00 -1.33 -38.81
N ASP A 390 -15.90 -2.17 -37.79
CA ASP A 390 -14.63 -2.47 -37.11
C ASP A 390 -13.62 -3.11 -38.07
N GLU A 391 -14.08 -4.03 -38.92
CA GLU A 391 -13.25 -4.66 -39.96
C GLU A 391 -12.74 -3.62 -40.97
N ILE A 392 -13.65 -2.80 -41.53
CA ILE A 392 -13.29 -1.76 -42.50
C ILE A 392 -12.33 -0.74 -41.87
N ALA A 393 -12.65 -0.25 -40.66
CA ALA A 393 -11.82 0.75 -39.98
C ALA A 393 -10.42 0.21 -39.65
N LEU A 394 -10.32 -1.07 -39.30
CA LEU A 394 -9.04 -1.72 -39.05
C LEU A 394 -8.20 -1.84 -40.32
N ASP A 395 -8.81 -2.27 -41.43
CA ASP A 395 -8.09 -2.43 -42.69
C ASP A 395 -7.69 -1.09 -43.31
N ASP A 396 -8.57 -0.07 -43.23
CA ASP A 396 -8.24 1.32 -43.58
C ASP A 396 -7.01 1.81 -42.80
N PHE A 397 -6.97 1.54 -41.48
CA PHE A 397 -5.87 1.97 -40.65
C PHE A 397 -4.57 1.21 -40.93
N LYS A 398 -4.63 -0.10 -41.19
CA LYS A 398 -3.45 -0.89 -41.62
C LYS A 398 -2.89 -0.35 -42.93
N ASN A 399 -3.74 -0.03 -43.90
CA ASN A 399 -3.32 0.52 -45.19
C ASN A 399 -2.69 1.91 -45.00
N PHE A 400 -3.34 2.78 -44.22
CA PHE A 400 -2.81 4.08 -43.85
C PHE A 400 -1.42 3.99 -43.21
N GLU A 401 -1.24 3.14 -42.20
CA GLU A 401 0.06 2.92 -41.54
C GLU A 401 1.08 2.39 -42.55
N LYS A 402 0.73 1.40 -43.38
CA LYS A 402 1.66 0.81 -44.35
C LYS A 402 2.22 1.86 -45.33
N GLU A 403 1.37 2.75 -45.84
CA GLU A 403 1.77 3.77 -46.80
C GLU A 403 2.67 4.83 -46.15
N HIS A 404 2.24 5.44 -45.06
CA HIS A 404 2.96 6.54 -44.41
C HIS A 404 4.24 6.06 -43.74
N ARG A 405 4.27 4.84 -43.19
CA ARG A 405 5.48 4.28 -42.60
C ARG A 405 6.58 4.04 -43.61
N ARG A 406 6.24 3.78 -44.88
CA ARG A 406 7.25 3.66 -45.94
C ARG A 406 8.00 4.98 -46.16
N VAL A 407 7.32 6.11 -45.96
CA VAL A 407 7.92 7.45 -46.05
C VAL A 407 8.75 7.74 -44.80
N ILE A 408 8.15 7.61 -43.61
CA ILE A 408 8.83 7.88 -42.32
C ILE A 408 10.11 7.05 -42.17
N ARG A 409 10.12 5.78 -42.59
CA ARG A 409 11.31 4.91 -42.50
C ARG A 409 12.49 5.37 -43.33
N LYS A 410 12.25 6.21 -44.34
CA LYS A 410 13.30 6.80 -45.17
C LYS A 410 13.79 8.13 -44.61
N SER A 411 13.12 8.69 -43.60
CA SER A 411 13.53 9.97 -43.03
C SER A 411 14.89 9.82 -42.35
N PRO A 412 15.75 10.86 -42.42
CA PRO A 412 17.06 10.83 -41.76
C PRO A 412 16.95 10.56 -40.26
N VAL A 413 15.89 11.08 -39.62
CA VAL A 413 15.65 10.88 -38.19
C VAL A 413 15.45 9.40 -37.88
N TYR A 414 14.66 8.68 -38.68
CA TYR A 414 14.45 7.25 -38.46
C TYR A 414 15.72 6.44 -38.74
N VAL A 415 16.31 6.61 -39.92
CA VAL A 415 17.47 5.83 -40.38
C VAL A 415 18.66 5.97 -39.43
N ASN A 416 18.95 7.19 -38.98
CA ASN A 416 20.10 7.45 -38.12
C ASN A 416 19.90 6.95 -36.69
N ASN A 417 18.65 6.77 -36.23
CA ASN A 417 18.34 6.49 -34.83
C ASN A 417 17.76 5.09 -34.58
N TYR A 418 17.43 4.33 -35.62
CA TYR A 418 16.86 2.97 -35.52
C TYR A 418 17.54 2.10 -34.45
N LYS A 419 18.86 1.91 -34.58
CA LYS A 419 19.64 1.06 -33.67
C LYS A 419 19.64 1.58 -32.23
N THR A 420 19.63 2.90 -32.08
CA THR A 420 19.63 3.56 -30.76
C THR A 420 18.30 3.35 -30.05
N VAL A 421 17.18 3.48 -30.77
CA VAL A 421 15.85 3.24 -30.19
C VAL A 421 15.67 1.77 -29.81
N VAL A 422 16.08 0.83 -30.67
CA VAL A 422 16.03 -0.62 -30.33
C VAL A 422 16.83 -0.91 -29.05
N LYS A 423 18.05 -0.38 -28.94
CA LYS A 423 18.92 -0.58 -27.77
C LYS A 423 18.33 -0.04 -26.45
N PHE A 424 17.32 0.82 -26.50
CA PHE A 424 16.65 1.32 -25.29
C PHE A 424 15.93 0.20 -24.52
N ASN A 425 15.64 -0.94 -25.15
CA ASN A 425 15.10 -2.12 -24.47
C ASN A 425 15.98 -2.58 -23.30
N SER A 426 17.30 -2.39 -23.38
CA SER A 426 18.26 -2.75 -22.33
C SER A 426 18.05 -1.92 -21.06
N VAL A 427 17.69 -0.63 -21.22
CA VAL A 427 17.34 0.26 -20.10
C VAL A 427 16.08 -0.25 -19.41
N LEU A 428 15.03 -0.57 -20.18
CA LEU A 428 13.77 -1.09 -19.62
C LEU A 428 13.95 -2.45 -18.93
N ARG A 429 14.74 -3.35 -19.53
CA ARG A 429 15.11 -4.64 -18.89
C ARG A 429 15.84 -4.42 -17.57
N GLN A 430 16.77 -3.47 -17.50
CA GLN A 430 17.50 -3.18 -16.27
C GLN A 430 16.58 -2.61 -15.19
N VAL A 431 15.65 -1.72 -15.56
CA VAL A 431 14.65 -1.18 -14.64
C VAL A 431 13.75 -2.30 -14.11
N LYS A 432 13.21 -3.15 -14.99
CA LYS A 432 12.42 -4.32 -14.58
C LYS A 432 13.20 -5.25 -13.65
N THR A 433 14.48 -5.50 -13.93
CA THR A 433 15.34 -6.30 -13.05
C THR A 433 15.45 -5.66 -11.67
N ASN A 434 15.72 -4.35 -11.59
CA ASN A 434 15.84 -3.64 -10.31
C ASN A 434 14.52 -3.61 -9.50
N LEU A 435 13.37 -3.70 -10.15
CA LEU A 435 12.06 -3.72 -9.48
C LEU A 435 11.62 -5.12 -9.05
N THR A 436 12.27 -6.18 -9.54
CA THR A 436 11.93 -7.59 -9.26
C THR A 436 12.89 -8.28 -8.30
N THR A 437 14.05 -7.69 -8.03
CA THR A 437 15.02 -8.07 -6.97
C THR A 437 14.91 -7.15 -5.77
#